data_AF-A0A7S3APG1-F1
#
_entry.id   AF-A0A7S3APG1-F1
#
_cell.length_a   1.000
_cell.length_b   1.000
_cell.length_c   1.000
_cell.angle_alpha   90.00
_cell.angle_beta   90.00
_cell.angle_gamma   90.00
#
_symmetry.space_group_name_H-M   'P 1'
#
loop_
_entity.id
_entity.type
_entity.pdbx_description
1 polymer ?
#
loop_
_entity_poly.entity_id
_entity_poly.type
_entity_poly.pdbx_seq_one_letter_code
_entity_poly.pdbx_strand_id
1 'polypeptide(L)'
;ALCAGTGLVFAGPRSLPPPLLEAMRSQKRLQRPTIQPLLQQGIAQFGWIRPAERIAGFNGSGWPEGAFVYVYADEHYSFNCLFALSWREPKGSGEIGGGASISSAPAKGGEQKRCLPRSLKCLPM
;
A
#
# COMPACT_ATOMS: atom_id res chain seq x y z
N ALA A 1 -18.00 4.75 12.33
CA ALA A 1 -18.58 5.16 11.04
C ALA A 1 -17.62 6.13 10.37
N LEU A 2 -17.30 5.95 9.09
CA LEU A 2 -16.45 6.88 8.33
C LEU A 2 -17.30 8.10 7.93
N CYS A 3 -16.88 9.31 8.28
CA CYS A 3 -17.55 10.53 7.82
C CYS A 3 -17.41 10.65 6.30
N ALA A 4 -18.49 11.05 5.61
CA ALA A 4 -18.46 11.34 4.18
C ALA A 4 -17.32 12.35 3.87
N GLY A 5 -16.49 12.03 2.87
CA GLY A 5 -15.31 12.82 2.52
C GLY A 5 -13.99 12.38 3.20
N THR A 6 -14.02 11.45 4.16
CA THR A 6 -12.81 10.88 4.74
C THR A 6 -12.35 9.69 3.89
N GLY A 7 -11.41 9.93 2.97
CA GLY A 7 -10.85 8.88 2.12
C GLY A 7 -10.05 7.84 2.91
N LEU A 8 -9.78 6.69 2.28
CA LEU A 8 -8.83 5.71 2.81
C LEU A 8 -7.41 6.29 2.71
N VAL A 9 -6.67 6.25 3.82
CA VAL A 9 -5.27 6.61 3.84
C VAL A 9 -4.44 5.33 3.88
N PHE A 10 -3.48 5.24 2.96
CA PHE A 10 -2.58 4.11 2.87
C PHE A 10 -1.20 4.50 3.36
N ALA A 11 -0.58 3.61 4.12
CA ALA A 11 0.86 3.63 4.29
C ALA A 11 1.55 3.44 2.93
N GLY A 12 2.80 3.88 2.83
CA GLY A 12 3.60 3.72 1.61
C GLY A 12 3.71 2.25 1.19
N PRO A 13 4.06 2.00 -0.10
CA PRO A 13 4.15 0.65 -0.64
C PRO A 13 5.19 -0.17 0.12
N ARG A 14 4.84 -1.40 0.45
CA ARG A 14 5.73 -2.41 1.02
C ARG A 14 5.80 -3.59 0.07
N SER A 15 6.97 -4.22 -0.02
CA SER A 15 7.10 -5.46 -0.79
C SER A 15 6.22 -6.56 -0.18
N LEU A 16 5.45 -7.24 -1.03
CA LEU A 16 4.57 -8.33 -0.62
C LEU A 16 5.41 -9.61 -0.41
N PRO A 17 5.46 -10.18 0.80
CA PRO A 17 6.22 -11.41 1.04
C PRO A 17 5.69 -12.58 0.19
N PRO A 18 6.57 -13.38 -0.46
CA PRO A 18 6.13 -14.51 -1.29
C PRO A 18 5.20 -15.50 -0.58
N PRO A 19 5.45 -15.94 0.68
CA PRO A 19 4.55 -16.84 1.38
C PRO A 19 3.15 -16.26 1.60
N LEU A 20 3.04 -14.94 1.75
CA LEU A 20 1.75 -14.26 1.87
C LEU A 20 1.01 -14.25 0.53
N LEU A 21 1.71 -13.97 -0.57
CA LEU A 21 1.14 -14.00 -1.92
C LEU A 21 0.60 -15.39 -2.28
N GLU A 22 1.38 -16.44 -2.03
CA GLU A 22 0.98 -17.83 -2.29
C GLU A 22 -0.28 -18.20 -1.52
N ALA A 23 -0.38 -17.80 -0.26
CA ALA A 23 -1.58 -18.05 0.54
C ALA A 23 -2.80 -17.25 0.06
N MET A 24 -2.62 -16.01 -0.38
CA MET A 24 -3.72 -15.24 -0.99
C MET A 24 -4.21 -15.87 -2.30
N ARG A 25 -3.29 -16.42 -3.12
CA ARG A 25 -3.62 -17.17 -4.34
C ARG A 25 -4.39 -18.45 -4.01
N SER A 26 -3.92 -19.26 -3.07
CA SER A 26 -4.56 -20.53 -2.70
C SER A 26 -5.97 -20.33 -2.12
N GLN A 27 -6.16 -19.23 -1.37
CA GLN A 27 -7.47 -18.82 -0.84
C GLN A 27 -8.38 -18.13 -1.87
N LYS A 28 -7.97 -18.03 -3.15
CA LYS A 28 -8.73 -17.36 -4.23
C LYS A 28 -9.15 -15.92 -3.89
N ARG A 29 -8.29 -15.20 -3.16
CA ARG A 29 -8.59 -13.82 -2.71
C ARG A 29 -8.20 -12.74 -3.69
N LEU A 30 -7.46 -13.12 -4.72
CA LEU A 30 -6.98 -12.21 -5.76
C LEU A 30 -7.94 -12.21 -6.94
N GLN A 31 -8.27 -11.01 -7.41
CA GLN A 31 -9.15 -10.77 -8.53
C GLN A 31 -8.38 -10.07 -9.65
N ARG A 32 -8.83 -10.23 -10.89
CA ARG A 32 -8.25 -9.53 -12.04
C ARG A 32 -8.81 -8.11 -12.12
N PRO A 33 -7.98 -7.05 -12.27
CA PRO A 33 -8.48 -5.71 -12.45
C PRO A 33 -9.19 -5.55 -13.80
N THR A 34 -10.27 -4.78 -13.81
CA THR A 34 -11.01 -4.40 -15.02
C THR A 34 -10.73 -2.97 -15.46
N ILE A 35 -10.09 -2.18 -14.59
CA ILE A 35 -9.79 -0.77 -14.81
C ILE A 35 -8.56 -0.66 -15.72
N GLN A 36 -8.75 -0.12 -16.93
CA GLN A 36 -7.74 -0.06 -17.98
C GLN A 36 -6.42 0.62 -17.56
N PRO A 37 -6.44 1.75 -16.81
CA PRO A 37 -5.21 2.30 -16.25
C PRO A 37 -4.38 1.30 -15.43
N LEU A 38 -5.00 0.45 -14.62
CA LEU A 38 -4.26 -0.54 -13.81
C LEU A 38 -3.65 -1.63 -14.69
N LEU A 39 -4.37 -2.06 -15.73
CA LEU A 39 -3.87 -3.02 -16.71
C LEU A 39 -2.68 -2.47 -17.49
N GLN A 40 -2.72 -1.20 -17.90
CA GLN A 40 -1.61 -0.52 -18.59
C GLN A 40 -0.36 -0.39 -17.71
N GLN A 41 -0.54 -0.33 -16.39
CA GLN A 41 0.57 -0.35 -15.42
C GLN A 41 1.11 -1.78 -15.17
N GLY A 42 0.58 -2.80 -15.85
CA GLY A 42 1.03 -4.19 -15.72
C GLY A 42 0.48 -4.92 -14.49
N ILE A 43 -0.56 -4.40 -13.85
CA ILE A 43 -1.20 -5.08 -12.70
C ILE A 43 -2.05 -6.24 -13.23
N ALA A 44 -1.71 -7.46 -12.80
CA ALA A 44 -2.40 -8.69 -13.17
C ALA A 44 -3.52 -9.05 -12.19
N GLN A 45 -3.30 -8.84 -10.90
CA GLN A 45 -4.28 -9.15 -9.86
C GLN A 45 -4.26 -8.12 -8.72
N PHE A 46 -5.35 -8.04 -7.99
CA PHE A 46 -5.45 -7.25 -6.77
C PHE A 46 -6.28 -7.98 -5.70
N GLY A 47 -6.14 -7.56 -4.45
CA GLY A 47 -6.93 -8.12 -3.36
C GLY A 47 -6.89 -7.29 -2.09
N TRP A 48 -7.75 -7.66 -1.14
CA TRP A 48 -7.84 -7.02 0.17
C TRP A 48 -7.50 -8.00 1.29
N ILE A 49 -6.79 -7.50 2.28
CA ILE A 49 -6.55 -8.14 3.58
C ILE A 49 -7.41 -7.43 4.62
N ARG A 50 -8.16 -8.19 5.42
CA ARG A 50 -9.04 -7.64 6.47
C ARG A 50 -8.20 -7.10 7.64
N PRO A 51 -8.77 -6.20 8.46
CA PRO A 51 -8.14 -5.74 9.70
C PRO A 51 -7.64 -6.89 10.57
N ALA A 52 -6.39 -6.79 11.02
CA ALA A 52 -5.70 -7.75 11.90
C ALA A 52 -5.75 -9.22 11.43
N GLU A 53 -5.98 -9.46 10.13
CA GLU A 53 -6.17 -10.81 9.62
C GLU A 53 -4.88 -11.64 9.65
N ARG A 54 -5.01 -12.90 10.05
CA ARG A 54 -3.89 -13.85 10.09
C ARG A 54 -3.87 -14.70 8.82
N ILE A 55 -2.75 -14.71 8.11
CA ILE A 55 -2.58 -15.43 6.84
C ILE A 55 -1.18 -16.03 6.83
N ALA A 56 -1.00 -17.31 6.50
CA ALA A 56 0.31 -17.94 6.28
C ALA A 56 1.36 -17.71 7.39
N GLY A 57 0.95 -17.78 8.67
CA GLY A 57 1.86 -17.54 9.80
C GLY A 57 2.11 -16.06 10.12
N PHE A 58 1.66 -15.12 9.27
CA PHE A 58 1.64 -13.70 9.61
C PHE A 58 0.53 -13.42 10.62
N ASN A 59 0.86 -12.68 11.68
CA ASN A 59 -0.02 -12.42 12.83
C ASN A 59 -0.95 -11.21 12.65
N GLY A 60 -0.93 -10.55 11.50
CA GLY A 60 -1.78 -9.38 11.21
C GLY A 60 -1.24 -8.04 11.70
N SER A 61 -0.14 -7.99 12.46
CA SER A 61 0.40 -6.73 12.99
C SER A 61 0.91 -5.76 11.91
N GLY A 62 1.23 -6.28 10.71
CA GLY A 62 1.66 -5.48 9.57
C GLY A 62 0.53 -4.71 8.87
N TRP A 63 -0.73 -5.00 9.19
CA TRP A 63 -1.94 -4.43 8.60
C TRP A 63 -3.08 -4.36 9.64
N PRO A 64 -2.92 -3.60 10.73
CA PRO A 64 -3.91 -3.55 11.81
C PRO A 64 -5.29 -3.14 11.30
N GLU A 65 -5.35 -2.17 10.37
CA GLU A 65 -6.60 -1.67 9.75
C GLU A 65 -6.93 -2.38 8.43
N GLY A 66 -6.18 -3.41 8.07
CA GLY A 66 -6.27 -4.10 6.78
C GLY A 66 -5.25 -3.58 5.77
N ALA A 67 -5.24 -4.18 4.59
CA ALA A 67 -4.31 -3.80 3.53
C ALA A 67 -4.89 -4.05 2.15
N PHE A 68 -4.40 -3.26 1.20
CA PHE A 68 -4.65 -3.44 -0.22
C PHE A 68 -3.41 -4.03 -0.89
N VAL A 69 -3.59 -4.97 -1.82
CA VAL A 69 -2.50 -5.71 -2.47
C VAL A 69 -2.61 -5.60 -3.99
N TYR A 70 -1.49 -5.29 -4.65
CA TYR A 70 -1.33 -5.42 -6.11
C TYR A 70 -0.31 -6.50 -6.45
N VAL A 71 -0.63 -7.27 -7.48
CA VAL A 71 0.24 -8.28 -8.07
C VAL A 71 0.48 -7.92 -9.53
N TYR A 72 1.74 -7.77 -9.91
CA TYR A 72 2.12 -7.43 -11.28
C TYR A 72 2.19 -8.68 -12.15
N ALA A 73 2.03 -8.51 -13.46
CA ALA A 73 2.11 -9.58 -14.45
C ALA A 73 3.55 -10.11 -14.62
N ASP A 74 4.54 -9.27 -14.35
CA ASP A 74 5.95 -9.64 -14.40
C ASP A 74 6.26 -10.69 -13.31
N GLU A 75 6.93 -11.77 -13.71
CA GLU A 75 7.33 -12.88 -12.84
C GLU A 75 8.35 -12.46 -11.79
N HIS A 76 8.97 -11.29 -11.96
CA HIS A 76 9.80 -10.68 -10.93
C HIS A 76 8.93 -10.20 -9.75
N TYR A 77 8.78 -11.07 -8.75
CA TYR A 77 8.07 -10.84 -7.48
C TYR A 77 8.45 -9.54 -6.75
N SER A 78 9.57 -8.91 -7.10
CA SER A 78 10.08 -7.66 -6.56
C SER A 78 9.14 -6.46 -6.67
N PHE A 79 8.13 -6.52 -7.55
CA PHE A 79 7.17 -5.43 -7.76
C PHE A 79 5.82 -5.64 -7.06
N ASN A 80 5.55 -6.82 -6.50
CA ASN A 80 4.30 -7.05 -5.78
C ASN A 80 4.25 -6.18 -4.53
N CYS A 81 3.15 -5.43 -4.38
CA CYS A 81 3.03 -4.37 -3.40
C CYS A 81 1.87 -4.62 -2.44
N LEU A 82 2.11 -4.26 -1.17
CA LEU A 82 1.13 -4.21 -0.10
C LEU A 82 1.06 -2.78 0.44
N PHE A 83 -0.16 -2.26 0.55
CA PHE A 83 -0.49 -0.92 1.06
C PHE A 83 -1.35 -1.11 2.31
N ALA A 84 -0.73 -1.04 3.48
CA ALA A 84 -1.47 -1.12 4.73
C ALA A 84 -2.36 0.11 4.92
N LEU A 85 -3.58 -0.08 5.38
CA LEU A 85 -4.46 1.01 5.77
C LEU A 85 -3.91 1.66 7.04
N SER A 86 -3.95 2.99 7.09
CA SER A 86 -3.61 3.76 8.27
C SER A 86 -4.77 4.69 8.59
N TRP A 87 -5.36 4.55 9.77
CA TRP A 87 -6.27 5.59 10.27
C TRP A 87 -5.42 6.72 10.84
N ARG A 88 -5.56 7.93 10.28
CA ARG A 88 -5.28 9.14 11.07
C ARG A 88 -6.61 9.64 11.55
N GLU A 89 -6.75 9.79 12.86
CA GLU A 89 -7.82 10.62 13.37
C GLU A 89 -7.73 11.99 12.69
N PRO A 90 -8.83 12.51 12.11
CA PRO A 90 -8.84 13.88 11.67
C PRO A 90 -8.51 14.73 12.88
N LYS A 91 -7.36 15.40 12.87
CA LYS A 91 -7.05 16.39 13.89
C LYS A 91 -8.22 17.36 13.87
N GLY A 92 -9.00 17.37 14.95
CA GLY A 92 -10.07 18.33 15.13
C GLY A 92 -9.52 19.72 14.80
N SER A 93 -10.32 20.51 14.09
CA SER A 93 -10.02 21.88 13.68
C SER A 93 -9.72 22.75 14.90
N GLY A 94 -8.49 22.64 15.41
CA GLY A 94 -7.89 23.54 16.37
C GLY A 94 -7.11 24.58 15.60
N GLU A 95 -7.77 25.73 15.43
CA GLU A 95 -7.24 27.09 15.27
C GLU A 95 -5.99 27.33 14.42
N ILE A 96 -6.17 28.24 13.47
CA ILE A 96 -5.14 28.95 12.72
C ILE A 96 -4.26 29.70 13.73
N GLY A 97 -3.13 29.11 14.12
CA GLY A 97 -2.14 29.73 14.99
C GLY A 97 -0.75 29.33 14.54
N GLY A 98 -0.02 30.27 13.94
CA GLY A 98 1.28 30.05 13.31
C GLY A 98 2.37 29.52 14.25
N GLY A 99 3.39 28.93 13.65
CA GLY A 99 4.61 28.54 14.34
C GLY A 99 5.29 27.36 13.69
N ALA A 100 6.19 27.63 12.76
CA ALA A 100 7.13 26.66 12.24
C ALA A 100 7.94 26.03 13.39
N SER A 101 8.11 24.72 13.36
CA SER A 101 9.29 24.04 13.91
C SER A 101 9.45 22.69 13.24
N ILE A 102 10.28 22.72 12.21
CA ILE A 102 11.05 21.59 11.70
C ILE A 102 11.91 21.05 12.84
N SER A 103 11.69 19.80 13.21
CA SER A 103 12.60 19.05 14.08
C SER A 103 13.01 17.77 13.34
N SER A 104 14.09 17.90 12.58
CA SER A 104 14.85 16.78 12.03
C SER A 104 15.66 16.11 13.14
N ALA A 105 15.59 14.78 13.23
CA ALA A 105 16.63 13.97 13.86
C ALA A 105 16.85 12.67 13.04
N PRO A 106 18.08 12.14 12.98
CA PRO A 106 18.51 11.22 11.91
C PRO A 106 18.28 9.76 12.30
N ALA A 107 17.50 9.03 11.50
CA ALA A 107 17.47 7.57 11.58
C ALA A 107 18.53 6.99 10.63
N LYS A 108 19.50 6.31 11.22
CA LYS A 108 20.62 5.62 10.59
C LYS A 108 20.15 4.57 9.57
N GLY A 109 20.80 4.58 8.40
CA GLY A 109 21.19 3.43 7.59
C GLY A 109 20.20 2.26 7.48
N GLY A 110 19.34 2.31 6.47
CA GLY A 110 18.65 1.14 5.94
C GLY A 110 18.24 1.47 4.50
N GLU A 111 18.98 0.94 3.53
CA GLU A 111 18.75 1.17 2.11
C GLU A 111 17.40 0.55 1.69
N GLN A 112 16.33 1.36 1.80
CA GLN A 112 15.03 1.04 1.22
C GLN A 112 15.15 1.18 -0.30
N LYS A 113 15.27 0.03 -0.98
CA LYS A 113 15.12 -0.06 -2.42
C LYS A 113 13.72 0.43 -2.77
N ARG A 114 13.64 1.66 -3.30
CA ARG A 114 12.40 2.29 -3.74
C ARG A 114 11.77 1.43 -4.84
N CYS A 115 10.59 0.89 -4.58
CA CYS A 115 9.76 0.20 -5.58
C CYS A 115 9.05 1.17 -6.54
N LEU A 116 9.65 2.33 -6.84
CA LEU A 116 9.09 3.29 -7.79
C LEU A 116 9.89 3.23 -9.08
N PRO A 117 9.24 3.04 -10.24
CA PRO A 117 9.91 3.26 -11.52
C PRO A 117 10.39 4.72 -11.57
N ARG A 118 11.68 4.89 -11.85
CA ARG A 118 12.26 6.20 -12.12
C ARG A 118 11.63 6.74 -13.40
N SER A 119 10.86 7.81 -13.27
CA SER A 119 10.55 8.79 -14.33
C SER A 119 9.81 8.23 -15.55
N LEU A 120 8.47 8.29 -15.52
CA LEU A 120 7.66 8.32 -16.73
C LEU A 120 7.81 9.72 -17.36
N LYS A 121 8.66 9.83 -18.39
CA LYS A 121 8.60 10.97 -19.30
C LYS A 121 7.30 10.83 -20.10
N CYS A 122 6.38 11.75 -19.91
CA CYS A 122 5.20 11.89 -20.75
C CYS A 122 5.65 12.04 -22.21
N LEU A 123 5.23 11.13 -23.09
CA LEU A 123 5.31 11.34 -24.53
C LEU A 123 4.09 12.16 -24.96
N PRO A 124 4.27 13.25 -25.72
CA PRO A 124 3.14 13.99 -26.29
C PRO A 124 2.47 13.14 -27.38
N MET A 125 1.14 13.22 -27.45
CA MET A 125 0.33 12.73 -28.58
C MET A 125 0.52 13.64 -29.80
#